data_AF-A0AAW2NEC1-F1
#
_entry.id   AF-A0AAW2NEC1-F1
#
_cell.length_a   1.000
_cell.length_b   1.000
_cell.length_c   1.000
_cell.angle_alpha   90.00
_cell.angle_beta   90.00
_cell.angle_gamma   90.00
#
_symmetry.space_group_name_H-M   'P 1'
#
loop_
_entity.id
_entity.type
_entity.pdbx_description
1 polymer ?
#
loop_
_entity_poly.entity_id
_entity_poly.type
_entity_poly.pdbx_seq_one_letter_code
_entity_poly.pdbx_strand_id
1 'polypeptide(L)'
;MRILRSAMDEAHEKLQSDDGPIEFLHERSTFYELAAILVEGGLSIVEEETEIPESSSDKILADLKDIRHWLQGRIQDMKRLIVEKDRELMERLENELKLRRALELKDMELVYLHGKLEPGRTKNDDIQDFPMINQAVPGGRSEGDIFRLKNSVDQQLCNMKQKLEDEKERLTTERRTRSLVFLVLISALNS
;
A
#
# COMPACT_ATOMS: atom_id res chain seq x y z
N MET A 1 48.64 11.19 -13.25
CA MET A 1 47.58 10.86 -12.27
C MET A 1 46.13 11.06 -12.72
N ARG A 2 45.77 12.05 -13.57
CA ARG A 2 44.36 12.21 -14.03
C ARG A 2 43.80 11.01 -14.81
N ILE A 3 44.61 10.40 -15.67
CA ILE A 3 44.19 9.26 -16.51
C ILE A 3 43.78 8.07 -15.63
N LEU A 4 44.62 7.73 -14.64
CA LEU A 4 44.31 6.65 -13.69
C LEU A 4 43.03 6.92 -12.92
N ARG A 5 42.86 8.14 -12.38
CA ARG A 5 41.62 8.51 -11.67
C ARG A 5 40.39 8.35 -12.55
N SER A 6 40.44 8.86 -13.78
CA SER A 6 39.35 8.72 -14.74
C SER A 6 39.05 7.27 -15.09
N ALA A 7 40.08 6.43 -15.26
CA ALA A 7 39.90 5.01 -15.56
C ALA A 7 39.31 4.23 -14.37
N MET A 8 39.71 4.59 -13.14
CA MET A 8 39.14 4.00 -11.92
C MET A 8 37.70 4.45 -11.69
N ASP A 9 37.38 5.72 -11.98
CA ASP A 9 36.00 6.22 -11.93
C ASP A 9 35.13 5.52 -13.00
N GLU A 10 35.67 5.32 -14.21
CA GLU A 10 34.97 4.58 -15.25
C GLU A 10 34.77 3.09 -14.87
N ALA A 11 35.78 2.45 -14.29
CA ALA A 11 35.65 1.09 -13.76
C ALA A 11 34.63 1.01 -12.63
N HIS A 12 34.59 2.03 -11.78
CA HIS A 12 33.64 2.18 -10.69
C HIS A 12 32.19 2.35 -11.18
N GLU A 13 31.96 3.05 -12.30
CA GLU A 13 30.63 3.15 -12.91
C GLU A 13 30.19 1.85 -13.61
N LYS A 14 31.15 1.01 -14.03
CA LYS A 14 30.88 -0.28 -14.67
C LYS A 14 30.56 -1.41 -13.70
N LEU A 15 30.87 -1.26 -12.41
CA LEU A 15 30.44 -2.17 -11.36
C LEU A 15 28.92 -2.08 -11.22
N GLN A 16 28.19 -2.86 -12.01
CA GLN A 16 26.77 -3.14 -11.84
C GLN A 16 26.68 -4.46 -11.07
N SER A 17 25.87 -4.51 -10.02
CA SER A 17 25.59 -5.77 -9.30
C SER A 17 24.14 -6.15 -9.55
N ASP A 18 23.94 -7.37 -10.04
CA ASP A 18 22.61 -7.97 -10.22
C ASP A 18 21.99 -8.41 -8.88
N ASP A 19 22.81 -8.50 -7.82
CA ASP A 19 22.43 -9.04 -6.51
C ASP A 19 21.74 -8.02 -5.58
N GLY A 20 21.66 -6.74 -5.99
CA GLY A 20 20.86 -5.71 -5.33
C GLY A 20 21.67 -4.53 -4.79
N PRO A 21 21.00 -3.54 -4.17
CA PRO A 21 21.64 -2.28 -3.78
C PRO A 21 22.70 -2.42 -2.67
N ILE A 22 22.59 -3.43 -1.80
CA ILE A 22 23.52 -3.64 -0.68
C ILE A 22 24.81 -4.26 -1.22
N GLU A 23 24.69 -5.31 -2.02
CA GLU A 23 25.76 -6.01 -2.69
C GLU A 23 26.51 -5.07 -3.63
N PHE A 24 25.78 -4.25 -4.39
CA PHE A 24 26.35 -3.16 -5.20
C PHE A 24 27.23 -2.19 -4.39
N LEU A 25 26.75 -1.72 -3.23
CA LEU A 25 27.53 -0.82 -2.37
C LEU A 25 28.74 -1.53 -1.76
N HIS A 26 28.59 -2.79 -1.39
CA HIS A 26 29.65 -3.61 -0.83
C HIS A 26 30.78 -3.88 -1.85
N GLU A 27 30.43 -4.30 -3.07
CA GLU A 27 31.39 -4.52 -4.16
C GLU A 27 32.17 -3.24 -4.49
N ARG A 28 31.47 -2.10 -4.61
CA ARG A 28 32.11 -0.80 -4.85
C ARG A 28 33.01 -0.35 -3.71
N SER A 29 32.64 -0.60 -2.45
CA SER A 29 33.52 -0.31 -1.31
C SER A 29 34.77 -1.19 -1.35
N THR A 30 34.59 -2.48 -1.61
CA THR A 30 35.66 -3.48 -1.68
C THR A 30 36.66 -3.14 -2.79
N PHE A 31 36.18 -2.67 -3.95
CA PHE A 31 37.05 -2.22 -5.05
C PHE A 31 38.07 -1.17 -4.60
N TYR A 32 37.64 -0.13 -3.88
CA TYR A 32 38.54 0.92 -3.42
C TYR A 32 39.46 0.46 -2.28
N GLU A 33 38.98 -0.41 -1.40
CA GLU A 33 39.81 -1.01 -0.33
C GLU A 33 40.94 -1.86 -0.92
N LEU A 34 40.63 -2.72 -1.89
CA LEU A 34 41.65 -3.52 -2.59
C LEU A 34 42.65 -2.63 -3.33
N ALA A 35 42.17 -1.59 -4.02
CA ALA A 35 43.05 -0.64 -4.68
C ALA A 35 43.98 0.08 -3.70
N ALA A 36 43.50 0.42 -2.48
CA ALA A 36 44.32 1.06 -1.47
C ALA A 36 45.43 0.13 -0.95
N ILE A 37 45.10 -1.15 -0.71
CA ILE A 37 46.07 -2.18 -0.33
C ILE A 37 47.16 -2.34 -1.39
N LEU A 38 46.78 -2.36 -2.68
CA LEU A 38 47.74 -2.47 -3.78
C LEU A 38 48.67 -1.26 -3.85
N VAL A 39 48.16 -0.05 -3.63
CA VAL A 39 48.97 1.18 -3.60
C VAL A 39 49.90 1.21 -2.39
N GLU A 40 49.43 0.75 -1.23
CA GLU A 40 50.26 0.62 -0.03
C GLU A 40 51.38 -0.40 -0.22
N GLY A 41 51.10 -1.56 -0.81
CA GLY A 41 52.11 -2.55 -1.15
C GLY A 41 53.13 -2.03 -2.18
N GLY A 42 52.67 -1.30 -3.19
CA GLY A 42 53.56 -0.62 -4.15
C GLY A 42 54.47 0.42 -3.51
N LEU A 43 53.97 1.15 -2.50
CA LEU A 43 54.75 2.08 -1.70
C LEU A 43 55.87 1.36 -0.94
N SER A 44 55.54 0.26 -0.25
CA SER A 44 56.53 -0.53 0.49
C SER A 44 57.62 -1.08 -0.43
N ILE A 45 57.25 -1.61 -1.59
CA ILE A 45 58.24 -2.14 -2.57
C ILE A 45 59.21 -1.04 -3.01
N VAL A 46 58.70 0.14 -3.37
CA VAL A 46 59.57 1.23 -3.86
C VAL A 46 60.43 1.82 -2.75
N GLU A 47 59.97 1.80 -1.50
CA GLU A 47 60.76 2.22 -0.33
C GLU A 47 61.87 1.22 0.04
N GLU A 48 61.64 -0.08 -0.19
CA GLU A 48 62.61 -1.15 0.08
C GLU A 48 63.63 -1.36 -1.05
N GLU A 49 63.28 -0.98 -2.29
CA GLU A 49 64.09 -1.26 -3.47
C GLU A 49 65.29 -0.31 -3.62
N THR A 50 66.50 -0.82 -3.40
CA THR A 50 67.75 -0.04 -3.50
C THR A 50 68.28 0.11 -4.93
N GLU A 51 67.71 -0.60 -5.90
CA GLU A 51 68.20 -0.62 -7.29
C GLU A 51 67.61 0.49 -8.17
N ILE A 52 66.59 1.20 -7.70
CA ILE A 52 65.93 2.28 -8.45
C ILE A 52 66.72 3.60 -8.28
N PRO A 53 67.05 4.32 -9.36
CA PRO A 53 67.67 5.64 -9.25
C PRO A 53 66.83 6.58 -8.38
N GLU A 54 67.45 7.23 -7.38
CA GLU A 54 66.75 8.06 -6.36
C GLU A 54 65.75 9.05 -6.99
N SER A 55 66.16 9.80 -8.02
CA SER A 55 65.28 10.77 -8.71
C SER A 55 64.03 10.16 -9.37
N SER A 56 64.09 8.88 -9.76
CA SER A 56 62.94 8.16 -10.31
C SER A 56 62.08 7.53 -9.22
N SER A 57 62.71 7.06 -8.12
CA SER A 57 62.02 6.57 -6.94
C SER A 57 61.18 7.67 -6.29
N ASP A 58 61.75 8.87 -6.11
CA ASP A 58 61.05 10.01 -5.52
C ASP A 58 59.76 10.38 -6.26
N LYS A 59 59.79 10.34 -7.59
CA LYS A 59 58.62 10.64 -8.41
C LYS A 59 57.54 9.57 -8.28
N ILE A 60 57.93 8.30 -8.28
CA ILE A 60 57.01 7.17 -8.10
C ILE A 60 56.38 7.22 -6.70
N LEU A 61 57.17 7.51 -5.66
CA LEU A 61 56.69 7.67 -4.29
C LEU A 61 55.71 8.83 -4.15
N ALA A 62 55.99 9.97 -4.81
CA ALA A 62 55.06 11.10 -4.84
C ALA A 62 53.73 10.71 -5.50
N ASP A 63 53.79 10.08 -6.68
CA ASP A 63 52.59 9.63 -7.40
C ASP A 63 51.78 8.61 -6.58
N LEU A 64 52.43 7.64 -5.91
CA LEU A 64 51.76 6.65 -5.06
C LEU A 64 51.11 7.29 -3.82
N LYS A 65 51.80 8.25 -3.17
CA LYS A 65 51.24 9.02 -2.04
C LYS A 65 50.00 9.81 -2.46
N ASP A 66 50.03 10.39 -3.65
CA ASP A 66 48.88 11.11 -4.24
C ASP A 66 47.69 10.18 -4.50
N ILE A 67 47.90 8.96 -5.03
CA ILE A 67 46.80 7.98 -5.22
C ILE A 67 46.26 7.55 -3.88
N ARG A 68 47.14 7.24 -2.91
CA ARG A 68 46.73 6.78 -1.59
C ARG A 68 45.81 7.80 -0.92
N HIS A 69 46.18 9.08 -0.94
CA HIS A 69 45.35 10.13 -0.38
C HIS A 69 43.98 10.24 -1.08
N TRP A 70 43.98 10.16 -2.42
CA TRP A 70 42.75 10.17 -3.20
C TRP A 70 41.84 8.96 -2.91
N LEU A 71 42.40 7.75 -2.82
CA LEU A 71 41.67 6.53 -2.46
C LEU A 71 41.09 6.59 -1.06
N GLN A 72 41.84 7.11 -0.09
CA GLN A 72 41.33 7.34 1.27
C GLN A 72 40.10 8.25 1.26
N GLY A 73 40.10 9.31 0.44
CA GLY A 73 38.93 10.16 0.22
C GLY A 73 37.73 9.36 -0.31
N ARG A 74 37.93 8.58 -1.37
CA ARG A 74 36.88 7.73 -1.97
C ARG A 74 36.30 6.71 -1.00
N ILE A 75 37.14 6.06 -0.21
CA ILE A 75 36.72 5.08 0.82
C ILE A 75 35.87 5.79 1.88
N GLN A 76 36.28 6.97 2.33
CA GLN A 76 35.50 7.76 3.30
C GLN A 76 34.15 8.21 2.73
N ASP A 77 34.11 8.62 1.47
CA ASP A 77 32.86 8.96 0.77
C ASP A 77 31.91 7.76 0.73
N MET A 78 32.43 6.57 0.38
CA MET A 78 31.64 5.34 0.32
C MET A 78 31.10 4.94 1.70
N LYS A 79 31.94 5.00 2.74
CA LYS A 79 31.51 4.73 4.12
C LYS A 79 30.36 5.63 4.56
N ARG A 80 30.44 6.93 4.24
CA ARG A 80 29.33 7.86 4.53
C ARG A 80 28.06 7.52 3.76
N LEU A 81 28.19 7.14 2.49
CA LEU A 81 27.04 6.74 1.67
C LEU A 81 26.35 5.48 2.21
N ILE A 82 27.12 4.48 2.63
CA ILE A 82 26.59 3.26 3.25
C ILE A 82 25.83 3.59 4.54
N VAL A 83 26.43 4.37 5.44
CA VAL A 83 25.76 4.77 6.70
C VAL A 83 24.44 5.51 6.45
N GLU A 84 24.42 6.42 5.47
CA GLU A 84 23.19 7.14 5.13
C GLU A 84 22.12 6.21 4.54
N LYS A 85 22.53 5.21 3.73
CA LYS A 85 21.61 4.20 3.20
C LYS A 85 21.07 3.28 4.29
N ASP A 86 21.89 2.88 5.25
CA ASP A 86 21.46 2.08 6.41
C ASP A 86 20.43 2.85 7.24
N ARG A 87 20.67 4.15 7.47
CA ARG A 87 19.73 5.04 8.15
C ARG A 87 18.39 5.11 7.42
N GLU A 88 18.42 5.30 6.10
CA GLU A 88 17.22 5.34 5.26
C GLU A 88 16.44 4.03 5.30
N LEU A 89 17.12 2.88 5.22
CA LEU A 89 16.50 1.57 5.31
C LEU A 89 15.86 1.32 6.69
N MET A 90 16.53 1.73 7.76
CA MET A 90 16.00 1.62 9.12
C MET A 90 14.73 2.47 9.31
N GLU A 91 14.73 3.70 8.79
CA GLU A 91 13.56 4.59 8.84
C GLU A 91 12.37 4.01 8.04
N ARG A 92 12.64 3.46 6.84
CA ARG A 92 11.63 2.77 6.03
C ARG A 92 11.03 1.57 6.77
N LEU A 93 11.88 0.76 7.41
CA LEU A 93 11.44 -0.40 8.19
C LEU A 93 10.54 0.02 9.37
N GLU A 94 10.93 1.07 10.09
CA GLU A 94 10.11 1.58 11.21
C GLU A 94 8.75 2.08 10.73
N ASN A 95 8.72 2.80 9.60
CA ASN A 95 7.48 3.29 9.01
C ASN A 95 6.59 2.14 8.53
N GLU A 96 7.16 1.11 7.91
CA GLU A 96 6.43 -0.09 7.52
C GLU A 96 5.81 -0.81 8.74
N LEU A 97 6.55 -0.94 9.84
CA LEU A 97 6.04 -1.53 11.07
C LEU A 97 4.89 -0.70 11.67
N LYS A 98 4.99 0.64 11.66
CA LYS A 98 3.91 1.52 12.11
C LYS A 98 2.66 1.35 11.25
N LEU A 99 2.82 1.28 9.92
CA LEU A 99 1.71 1.08 8.99
C LEU A 99 1.05 -0.29 9.18
N ARG A 100 1.84 -1.36 9.33
CA ARG A 100 1.30 -2.71 9.60
C ARG A 100 0.47 -2.74 10.89
N ARG A 101 0.96 -2.16 11.99
CA ARG A 101 0.20 -2.06 13.24
C ARG A 101 -1.09 -1.23 13.10
N ALA A 102 -1.04 -0.12 12.37
CA ALA A 102 -2.22 0.70 12.12
C ALA A 102 -3.27 -0.06 11.30
N LEU A 103 -2.81 -0.86 10.33
CA LEU A 103 -3.65 -1.71 9.50
C LEU A 103 -4.28 -2.84 10.33
N GLU A 104 -3.50 -3.52 11.19
CA GLU A 104 -4.01 -4.54 12.12
C GLU A 104 -5.10 -3.98 13.05
N LEU A 105 -4.90 -2.78 13.62
CA LEU A 105 -5.92 -2.13 14.45
C LEU A 105 -7.20 -1.81 13.67
N LYS A 106 -7.06 -1.38 12.41
CA LYS A 106 -8.20 -1.09 11.53
C LYS A 106 -8.94 -2.36 11.12
N ASP A 107 -8.22 -3.44 10.85
CA ASP A 107 -8.82 -4.74 10.56
C ASP A 107 -9.60 -5.26 11.77
N MET A 108 -9.05 -5.14 12.99
CA MET A 108 -9.77 -5.49 14.22
C MET A 108 -11.02 -4.63 14.42
N GLU A 109 -10.94 -3.32 14.16
CA GLU A 109 -12.07 -2.40 14.23
C GLU A 109 -13.16 -2.79 13.21
N LEU A 110 -12.76 -3.13 11.98
CA LEU A 110 -13.68 -3.60 10.94
C LEU A 110 -14.35 -4.92 11.32
N VAL A 111 -13.60 -5.88 11.86
CA VAL A 111 -14.18 -7.15 12.37
C VAL A 111 -15.17 -6.90 13.50
N TYR A 112 -14.84 -6.01 14.43
CA TYR A 112 -15.74 -5.62 15.52
C TYR A 112 -17.02 -4.95 14.99
N LEU A 113 -16.89 -4.00 14.09
CA LEU A 113 -18.03 -3.31 13.47
C LEU A 113 -18.86 -4.26 12.62
N HIS A 114 -18.25 -5.16 11.87
CA HIS A 114 -18.94 -6.20 11.11
C HIS A 114 -19.72 -7.12 12.05
N GLY A 115 -19.12 -7.58 13.15
CA GLY A 115 -19.82 -8.35 14.19
C GLY A 115 -20.96 -7.58 14.85
N LYS A 116 -20.83 -6.26 15.00
CA LYS A 116 -21.87 -5.37 15.53
C LYS A 116 -22.94 -4.97 14.51
N LEU A 117 -22.69 -5.14 13.22
CA LEU A 117 -23.65 -4.98 12.12
C LEU A 117 -24.34 -6.31 11.74
N GLU A 118 -23.72 -7.45 12.08
CA GLU A 118 -24.28 -8.81 12.03
C GLU A 118 -25.18 -9.25 13.23
N PRO A 119 -25.82 -8.39 14.08
CA PRO A 119 -26.84 -8.86 15.02
C PRO A 119 -28.17 -9.30 14.38
N GLY A 120 -28.30 -9.23 13.06
CA GLY A 120 -29.60 -9.41 12.38
C GLY A 120 -29.62 -10.29 11.13
N ARG A 121 -28.55 -11.04 10.83
CA ARG A 121 -28.50 -11.88 9.61
C ARG A 121 -28.52 -13.38 9.81
N THR A 122 -28.63 -13.86 11.04
CA THR A 122 -28.67 -15.31 11.30
C THR A 122 -29.82 -15.69 12.23
N LYS A 123 -31.05 -15.43 11.75
CA LYS A 123 -32.23 -16.29 11.96
C LYS A 123 -33.21 -16.11 10.80
N ASN A 124 -32.84 -16.66 9.65
CA ASN A 124 -33.74 -17.61 9.00
C ASN A 124 -32.96 -18.91 9.01
N ASP A 125 -33.43 -19.85 9.83
CA ASP A 125 -32.82 -21.15 10.04
C ASP A 125 -32.70 -21.92 8.72
N ASP A 126 -31.54 -22.53 8.53
CA ASP A 126 -31.34 -23.65 7.62
C ASP A 126 -32.10 -24.89 8.13
N ILE A 127 -32.34 -25.84 7.24
CA ILE A 127 -32.61 -27.22 7.62
C ILE A 127 -31.44 -27.74 8.47
N GLN A 128 -31.73 -28.09 9.73
CA GLN A 128 -31.08 -29.06 10.63
C GLN A 128 -29.90 -28.67 11.55
N ASP A 129 -30.23 -28.79 12.84
CA ASP A 129 -29.51 -29.43 13.95
C ASP A 129 -28.62 -28.62 14.94
N PHE A 130 -29.04 -28.72 16.22
CA PHE A 130 -28.38 -28.56 17.53
C PHE A 130 -28.83 -27.41 18.47
N PRO A 131 -28.93 -27.68 19.80
CA PRO A 131 -29.91 -27.02 20.67
C PRO A 131 -29.39 -25.80 21.44
N MET A 132 -30.33 -24.89 21.71
CA MET A 132 -30.25 -23.72 22.59
C MET A 132 -29.72 -24.03 23.99
N ILE A 133 -28.90 -23.12 24.53
CA ILE A 133 -28.91 -22.80 25.97
C ILE A 133 -29.00 -21.28 26.14
N ASN A 134 -30.09 -20.86 26.76
CA ASN A 134 -30.43 -19.48 27.09
C ASN A 134 -29.55 -18.94 28.23
N GLN A 135 -29.14 -17.66 28.18
CA GLN A 135 -29.29 -16.82 29.38
C GLN A 135 -29.37 -15.32 29.03
N ALA A 136 -30.47 -14.73 29.48
CA ALA A 136 -30.85 -13.33 29.36
C ALA A 136 -30.03 -12.43 30.32
N VAL A 137 -29.90 -11.13 30.01
CA VAL A 137 -30.25 -9.97 30.89
C VAL A 137 -29.82 -8.64 30.23
N PRO A 138 -30.48 -7.51 30.54
CA PRO A 138 -30.85 -6.49 29.57
C PRO A 138 -30.25 -5.11 29.87
N GLY A 139 -30.24 -4.23 28.87
CA GLY A 139 -30.05 -2.80 29.11
C GLY A 139 -29.55 -2.05 27.88
N GLY A 140 -30.47 -1.63 27.02
CA GLY A 140 -30.18 -0.72 25.92
C GLY A 140 -31.45 -0.43 25.16
N ARG A 141 -31.78 0.85 24.98
CA ARG A 141 -33.05 1.38 24.43
C ARG A 141 -33.57 0.54 23.25
N SER A 142 -34.84 0.12 23.39
CA SER A 142 -35.57 -0.86 22.59
C SER A 142 -35.42 -0.65 21.08
N GLU A 143 -34.52 -1.40 20.45
CA GLU A 143 -34.44 -1.63 19.01
C GLU A 143 -35.79 -2.14 18.44
N GLY A 144 -36.62 -2.75 19.29
CA GLY A 144 -37.99 -3.12 18.98
C GLY A 144 -38.90 -1.92 18.65
N ASP A 145 -38.66 -0.73 19.21
CA ASP A 145 -39.50 0.44 18.92
C ASP A 145 -39.22 0.98 17.52
N ILE A 146 -37.94 0.99 17.12
CA ILE A 146 -37.51 1.38 15.77
C ILE A 146 -38.00 0.35 14.74
N PHE A 147 -37.93 -0.95 15.05
CA PHE A 147 -38.41 -2.00 14.16
C PHE A 147 -39.93 -1.96 13.96
N ARG A 148 -40.70 -1.72 15.04
CA ARG A 148 -42.16 -1.53 14.95
C ARG A 148 -42.52 -0.30 14.13
N LEU A 149 -41.78 0.80 14.29
CA LEU A 149 -41.97 2.01 13.49
C LEU A 149 -41.70 1.74 12.01
N LYS A 150 -40.56 1.10 11.69
CA LYS A 150 -40.21 0.73 10.32
C LYS A 150 -41.30 -0.12 9.66
N ASN A 151 -41.72 -1.20 10.32
CA ASN A 151 -42.76 -2.08 9.77
C ASN A 151 -44.10 -1.37 9.62
N SER A 152 -44.43 -0.45 10.54
CA SER A 152 -45.65 0.37 10.43
C SER A 152 -45.59 1.30 9.22
N VAL A 153 -44.44 1.95 8.99
CA VAL A 153 -44.23 2.83 7.83
C VAL A 153 -44.26 2.04 6.53
N ASP A 154 -43.59 0.88 6.47
CA ASP A 154 -43.57 0.01 5.30
C ASP A 154 -44.99 -0.50 4.97
N GLN A 155 -45.76 -0.89 5.99
CA GLN A 155 -47.15 -1.29 5.80
C GLN A 155 -48.03 -0.13 5.31
N GLN A 156 -47.82 1.09 5.84
CA GLN A 156 -48.55 2.28 5.37
C GLN A 156 -48.21 2.61 3.92
N LEU A 157 -46.94 2.51 3.52
CA LEU A 157 -46.51 2.70 2.14
C LEU A 157 -47.15 1.68 1.19
N CYS A 158 -47.18 0.40 1.57
CA CYS A 158 -47.86 -0.65 0.82
C CYS A 158 -49.36 -0.36 0.67
N ASN A 159 -50.02 0.04 1.75
CA ASN A 159 -51.44 0.38 1.72
C ASN A 159 -51.74 1.59 0.83
N MET A 160 -50.89 2.62 0.84
CA MET A 160 -51.03 3.79 -0.04
C MET A 160 -50.81 3.42 -1.50
N LYS A 161 -49.79 2.61 -1.80
CA LYS A 161 -49.51 2.13 -3.15
C LYS A 161 -50.69 1.35 -3.72
N GLN A 162 -51.29 0.46 -2.94
CA GLN A 162 -52.47 -0.30 -3.36
C GLN A 162 -53.66 0.60 -3.64
N LYS A 163 -53.99 1.53 -2.71
CA LYS A 163 -55.09 2.48 -2.90
C LYS A 163 -54.93 3.33 -4.17
N LEU A 164 -53.71 3.73 -4.48
CA LEU A 164 -53.41 4.55 -5.66
C LEU A 164 -53.56 3.75 -6.95
N GLU A 165 -53.21 2.46 -6.96
CA GLU A 165 -53.44 1.58 -8.10
C GLU A 165 -54.94 1.28 -8.28
N ASP A 166 -55.67 1.01 -7.20
CA ASP A 166 -57.12 0.78 -7.24
C ASP A 166 -57.86 2.03 -7.75
N GLU A 167 -57.43 3.22 -7.34
CA GLU A 167 -57.99 4.49 -7.82
C GLU A 167 -57.68 4.74 -9.30
N LYS A 168 -56.46 4.41 -9.75
CA LYS A 168 -56.09 4.47 -11.16
C LYS A 168 -56.97 3.54 -12.01
N GLU A 169 -57.19 2.30 -11.57
CA GLU A 169 -58.08 1.36 -12.27
C GLU A 169 -59.55 1.79 -12.24
N ARG A 170 -60.01 2.41 -11.16
CA ARG A 170 -61.35 3.02 -11.11
C ARG A 170 -61.49 4.17 -12.12
N LEU A 171 -60.48 5.02 -12.24
CA LEU A 171 -60.50 6.14 -13.18
C LEU A 171 -60.42 5.67 -14.64
N THR A 172 -59.66 4.62 -14.95
CA THR A 172 -59.58 4.06 -16.31
C THR A 172 -60.91 3.40 -16.71
N THR A 173 -61.53 2.67 -15.79
CA THR A 173 -62.84 2.04 -16.01
C THR A 173 -63.95 3.09 -16.15
N GLU A 174 -64.00 4.11 -15.29
CA GLU A 174 -64.98 5.21 -15.43
C GLU A 174 -64.84 5.96 -16.76
N ARG A 175 -63.61 6.23 -17.22
CA ARG A 175 -63.38 6.86 -18.53
C ARG A 175 -63.92 6.00 -19.68
N ARG A 176 -63.71 4.69 -19.63
CA ARG A 176 -64.23 3.75 -20.64
C ARG A 176 -65.76 3.69 -20.63
N THR A 177 -66.37 3.63 -19.44
CA THR A 177 -67.83 3.60 -19.30
C THR A 177 -68.49 4.89 -19.76
N ARG A 178 -67.93 6.06 -19.41
CA ARG A 178 -68.43 7.36 -19.91
C ARG A 178 -68.31 7.47 -21.43
N SER A 179 -67.21 6.98 -22.02
CA SER A 179 -67.05 6.94 -23.48
C SER A 179 -68.09 6.08 -24.16
N LEU A 180 -68.43 4.91 -23.59
CA LEU A 180 -69.46 4.01 -24.11
C LEU A 180 -70.86 4.62 -24.01
N VAL A 181 -71.20 5.23 -22.86
CA VAL A 181 -72.49 5.91 -22.66
C VAL A 181 -72.65 7.09 -23.62
N PHE A 182 -71.58 7.85 -23.87
CA PHE A 182 -71.59 8.95 -24.83
C PHE A 182 -71.84 8.47 -26.27
N LEU A 183 -71.20 7.36 -26.67
CA LEU A 183 -71.43 6.72 -27.97
C LEU A 183 -72.88 6.22 -28.12
N VAL A 184 -73.45 5.62 -27.09
CA VAL A 184 -74.84 5.16 -27.09
C VAL A 184 -75.82 6.35 -27.20
N LEU A 185 -75.59 7.44 -26.47
CA LEU A 185 -76.42 8.65 -26.57
C LEU A 185 -76.37 9.30 -27.96
N ILE A 186 -75.19 9.35 -28.59
CA ILE A 186 -75.05 9.83 -29.97
C ILE A 186 -75.83 8.94 -30.94
N SER A 187 -75.80 7.61 -30.75
CA SER A 187 -76.56 6.70 -31.61
C SER A 187 -78.08 6.84 -31.45
N ALA A 188 -78.56 7.15 -30.24
CA ALA A 188 -79.98 7.33 -29.95
C ALA A 188 -80.55 8.68 -30.44
N LEU A 189 -79.71 9.72 -30.58
CA LEU A 189 -80.12 11.03 -31.13
C LEU A 189 -80.16 11.07 -32.67
N ASN A 190 -79.55 10.08 -33.33
CA ASN A 190 -79.52 9.95 -34.79
C ASN A 190 -80.51 8.90 -35.33
N SER A 191 -81.43 8.40 -34.50
CA SER A 191 -82.59 7.57 -34.90
C SER A 191 -83.89 8.34 -34.66
#